data_AF-A0A1G3QE35-F1
#
_entry.id   AF-A0A1G3QE35-F1
#
_cell.length_a   1.000
_cell.length_b   1.000
_cell.length_c   1.000
_cell.angle_alpha   90.00
_cell.angle_beta   90.00
_cell.angle_gamma   90.00
#
_symmetry.space_group_name_H-M   'P 1'
#
loop_
_entity.id
_entity.type
_entity.pdbx_description
1 polymer ?
#
loop_
_entity_poly.entity_id
_entity_poly.type
_entity_poly.pdbx_seq_one_letter_code
_entity_poly.pdbx_strand_id
1 'polypeptide(L)'
;MKKHMMAMAALSLSAALLAQPSIVSKPKERFLVLGFETRQLNDVQDRLLRETIMHRFHTNGFRIVPVMEIESLFHEGRKRQIRKLKRDEIRGLCDELRAGFACYGTIAPESGRADEEITAGKNYICTLLFYRKDRNAFEECRLTPAAGESLYQFYDSLSRMIVDEIDKLLQIVPRPDFQ
;
A
#
# COMPACT_ATOMS: atom_id res chain seq x y z
N MET A 1 -48.52 -8.06 42.15
CA MET A 1 -47.82 -8.53 40.93
C MET A 1 -47.14 -7.32 40.27
N LYS A 2 -45.93 -7.48 39.71
CA LYS A 2 -45.01 -6.46 39.12
C LYS A 2 -43.85 -6.01 40.02
N LYS A 3 -42.92 -6.91 40.32
CA LYS A 3 -41.57 -6.55 40.83
C LYS A 3 -40.44 -7.48 40.33
N HIS A 4 -40.52 -8.07 39.13
CA HIS A 4 -39.44 -8.94 38.62
C HIS A 4 -39.11 -8.74 37.14
N MET A 5 -39.14 -7.51 36.61
CA MET A 5 -38.90 -7.26 35.18
C MET A 5 -37.91 -6.13 34.86
N MET A 6 -36.98 -5.80 35.76
CA MET A 6 -35.95 -4.77 35.49
C MET A 6 -34.49 -5.24 35.65
N ALA A 7 -34.22 -6.48 36.06
CA ALA A 7 -32.84 -6.94 36.29
C ALA A 7 -32.16 -7.62 35.08
N MET A 8 -32.88 -7.84 33.97
CA MET A 8 -32.38 -8.61 32.81
C MET A 8 -32.01 -7.73 31.59
N ALA A 9 -32.10 -6.41 31.68
CA ALA A 9 -31.72 -5.50 30.59
C ALA A 9 -30.33 -4.86 30.76
N ALA A 10 -29.72 -4.96 31.95
CA ALA A 10 -28.42 -4.35 32.24
C ALA A 10 -27.22 -5.27 31.93
N LEU A 11 -27.43 -6.59 31.83
CA LEU A 11 -26.36 -7.56 31.56
C LEU A 11 -26.10 -7.79 30.05
N SER A 12 -27.05 -7.44 29.20
CA SER A 12 -26.93 -7.59 27.73
C SER A 12 -26.21 -6.41 27.07
N LEU A 13 -26.08 -5.25 27.74
CA LEU A 13 -25.36 -4.09 27.20
C LEU A 13 -23.83 -4.23 27.32
N SER A 14 -23.34 -4.99 28.31
CA SER A 14 -21.90 -5.17 28.55
C SER A 14 -21.25 -6.20 27.63
N ALA A 15 -22.00 -7.20 27.15
CA ALA A 15 -21.49 -8.19 26.20
C ALA A 15 -21.35 -7.62 24.77
N ALA A 16 -22.16 -6.62 24.42
CA ALA A 16 -22.09 -5.95 23.11
C ALA A 16 -20.88 -4.99 22.97
N LEU A 17 -20.33 -4.47 24.09
CA LEU A 17 -19.11 -3.66 24.06
C LEU A 17 -17.83 -4.48 23.81
N LEU A 18 -17.83 -5.77 24.17
CA LEU A 18 -16.67 -6.66 23.97
C LEU A 18 -16.62 -7.28 22.56
N ALA A 19 -17.72 -7.18 21.80
CA ALA A 19 -17.81 -7.59 20.40
C ALA A 19 -17.71 -6.39 19.45
N GLN A 20 -17.24 -5.23 19.91
CA GLN A 20 -16.82 -4.20 18.97
C GLN A 20 -15.66 -4.79 18.16
N PRO A 21 -15.73 -4.82 16.83
CA PRO A 21 -14.56 -5.12 16.03
C PRO A 21 -13.49 -4.16 16.54
N SER A 22 -12.39 -4.70 17.07
CA SER A 22 -11.24 -3.91 17.48
C SER A 22 -10.97 -2.99 16.30
N ILE A 23 -11.23 -1.70 16.47
CA ILE A 23 -10.95 -0.70 15.44
C ILE A 23 -9.44 -0.75 15.35
N VAL A 24 -8.92 -1.57 14.43
CA VAL A 24 -7.49 -1.69 14.17
C VAL A 24 -7.10 -0.33 13.64
N SER A 25 -6.62 0.53 14.55
CA SER A 25 -6.18 1.86 14.18
C SER A 25 -5.11 1.71 13.11
N LYS A 26 -5.14 2.51 12.04
CA LYS A 26 -4.07 2.43 11.04
C LYS A 26 -2.73 2.88 11.67
N PRO A 27 -1.58 2.41 11.16
CA PRO A 27 -0.26 2.88 11.62
C PRO A 27 -0.15 4.41 11.57
N LYS A 28 0.60 4.98 12.52
CA LYS A 28 0.79 6.45 12.60
C LYS A 28 1.92 6.94 11.69
N GLU A 29 2.78 6.02 11.26
CA GLU A 29 3.90 6.24 10.38
C GLU A 29 3.45 6.42 8.92
N ARG A 30 4.26 7.14 8.14
CA ARG A 30 3.94 7.48 6.76
C ARG A 30 4.33 6.35 5.81
N PHE A 31 3.56 6.19 4.74
CA PHE A 31 3.84 5.32 3.60
C PHE A 31 4.55 6.10 2.50
N LEU A 32 5.67 5.55 2.06
CA LEU A 32 6.43 6.01 0.91
C LEU A 32 6.09 5.14 -0.31
N VAL A 33 5.45 5.73 -1.32
CA VAL A 33 5.14 5.01 -2.58
C VAL A 33 6.17 5.40 -3.63
N LEU A 34 7.07 4.45 -3.95
CA LEU A 34 8.15 4.62 -4.92
C LEU A 34 7.72 4.12 -6.31
N GLY A 35 8.64 4.18 -7.28
CA GLY A 35 8.37 3.81 -8.67
C GLY A 35 8.36 2.31 -8.91
N PHE A 36 7.69 1.90 -9.98
CA PHE A 36 7.68 0.53 -10.47
C PHE A 36 8.70 0.39 -11.60
N GLU A 37 9.63 -0.56 -11.45
CA GLU A 37 10.54 -0.92 -12.53
C GLU A 37 9.80 -1.75 -13.57
N THR A 38 9.44 -1.11 -14.67
CA THR A 38 8.67 -1.72 -15.75
C THR A 38 8.97 -1.08 -17.09
N ARG A 39 8.80 -1.85 -18.17
CA ARG A 39 8.81 -1.36 -19.56
C ARG A 39 7.41 -0.96 -20.03
N GLN A 40 6.37 -1.37 -19.30
CA GLN A 40 4.97 -1.15 -19.63
C GLN A 40 4.53 0.31 -19.38
N LEU A 41 5.25 1.03 -18.49
CA LEU A 41 4.90 2.38 -18.07
C LEU A 41 6.05 3.36 -18.31
N ASN A 42 5.77 4.48 -18.96
CA ASN A 42 6.66 5.64 -19.01
C ASN A 42 6.64 6.45 -17.70
N ASP A 43 7.49 7.48 -17.58
CA ASP A 43 7.65 8.29 -16.36
C ASP A 43 6.35 8.96 -15.88
N VAL A 44 5.56 9.47 -16.82
CA VAL A 44 4.27 10.11 -16.52
C VAL A 44 3.27 9.07 -16.02
N GLN A 45 3.23 7.91 -16.67
CA GLN A 45 2.33 6.80 -16.34
C GLN A 45 2.61 6.21 -14.95
N ASP A 46 3.88 5.99 -14.60
CA ASP A 46 4.27 5.56 -13.25
C ASP A 46 3.92 6.60 -12.19
N ARG A 47 4.12 7.90 -12.48
CA ARG A 47 3.69 8.96 -11.56
C ARG A 47 2.19 8.89 -11.30
N LEU A 48 1.37 8.74 -12.34
CA LEU A 48 -0.08 8.59 -12.20
C LEU A 48 -0.46 7.34 -11.39
N LEU A 49 0.21 6.21 -11.60
CA LEU A 49 0.02 5.01 -10.79
C LEU A 49 0.35 5.27 -9.32
N ARG A 50 1.50 5.90 -9.03
CA ARG A 50 1.91 6.26 -7.66
C ARG A 50 0.89 7.18 -7.00
N GLU A 51 0.42 8.22 -7.70
CA GLU A 51 -0.62 9.12 -7.21
C GLU A 51 -1.92 8.38 -6.90
N THR A 52 -2.31 7.43 -7.76
CA THR A 52 -3.50 6.57 -7.56
C THR A 52 -3.35 5.69 -6.31
N ILE A 53 -2.19 5.06 -6.11
CA ILE A 53 -1.88 4.25 -4.92
C ILE A 53 -1.89 5.13 -3.66
N MET A 54 -1.24 6.29 -3.69
CA MET A 54 -1.21 7.24 -2.58
C MET A 54 -2.60 7.74 -2.21
N HIS A 55 -3.43 8.06 -3.21
CA HIS A 55 -4.82 8.44 -2.99
C HIS A 55 -5.57 7.30 -2.30
N ARG A 56 -5.42 6.06 -2.77
CA ARG A 56 -6.06 4.89 -2.15
C ARG A 56 -5.60 4.70 -0.70
N PHE A 57 -4.30 4.79 -0.41
CA PHE A 57 -3.79 4.76 0.97
C PHE A 57 -4.45 5.83 1.85
N HIS A 58 -4.48 7.07 1.37
CA HIS A 58 -5.08 8.18 2.09
C HIS A 58 -6.58 7.94 2.36
N THR A 59 -7.35 7.49 1.37
CA THR A 59 -8.77 7.16 1.54
C THR A 59 -9.02 6.01 2.52
N ASN A 60 -8.04 5.12 2.70
CA ASN A 60 -8.08 4.03 3.67
C ASN A 60 -7.53 4.42 5.06
N GLY A 61 -7.25 5.70 5.29
CA GLY A 61 -6.82 6.23 6.59
C GLY A 61 -5.32 6.09 6.87
N PHE A 62 -4.51 5.73 5.88
CA PHE A 62 -3.06 5.71 6.02
C PHE A 62 -2.47 7.10 5.80
N ARG A 63 -1.37 7.40 6.50
CA ARG A 63 -0.58 8.60 6.26
C ARG A 63 0.40 8.34 5.12
N ILE A 64 0.59 9.31 4.24
CA ILE A 64 1.45 9.17 3.06
C ILE A 64 2.55 10.24 3.03
N VAL A 65 3.62 9.95 2.30
CA VAL A 65 4.58 10.95 1.83
C VAL A 65 4.10 11.48 0.47
N PRO A 66 3.80 12.78 0.32
CA PRO A 66 3.35 13.36 -0.95
C PRO A 66 4.39 13.20 -2.06
N VAL A 67 3.94 13.01 -3.30
CA VAL A 67 4.80 12.88 -4.50
C VAL A 67 5.83 14.00 -4.60
N MET A 68 5.44 15.25 -4.32
CA MET A 68 6.34 16.40 -4.41
C MET A 68 7.52 16.33 -3.43
N GLU A 69 7.29 15.82 -2.23
CA GLU A 69 8.35 15.63 -1.22
C GLU A 69 9.35 14.58 -1.72
N ILE A 70 8.84 13.46 -2.25
CA ILE A 70 9.66 12.41 -2.86
C ILE A 70 10.45 12.96 -4.04
N GLU A 71 9.79 13.63 -4.99
CA GLU A 71 10.41 14.14 -6.21
C GLU A 71 11.50 15.18 -5.92
N SER A 72 11.33 16.00 -4.86
CA SER A 72 12.32 17.00 -4.47
C SER A 72 13.72 16.40 -4.21
N LEU A 73 13.80 15.17 -3.70
CA LEU A 73 15.05 14.44 -3.47
C LEU A 73 15.77 14.00 -4.75
N PHE A 74 15.05 13.93 -5.88
CA PHE A 74 15.58 13.45 -7.16
C PHE A 74 15.84 14.57 -8.19
N HIS A 75 15.65 15.84 -7.82
CA HIS A 75 15.80 16.99 -8.74
C HIS A 75 17.26 17.27 -9.16
N GLU A 76 18.27 16.82 -8.41
CA GLU A 76 19.70 17.05 -8.70
C GLU A 76 20.32 16.00 -9.67
N GLY A 77 19.68 15.77 -10.82
CA GLY A 77 20.27 14.96 -11.92
C GLY A 77 20.05 13.45 -11.84
N ARG A 78 19.38 12.93 -10.80
CA ARG A 78 19.10 11.49 -10.60
C ARG A 78 17.66 11.06 -10.92
N LYS A 79 16.95 11.81 -11.78
CA LYS A 79 15.53 11.58 -12.14
C LYS A 79 15.19 10.15 -12.61
N ARG A 80 16.18 9.32 -12.99
CA ARG A 80 15.98 7.92 -13.41
C ARG A 80 16.06 6.86 -12.30
N GLN A 81 16.37 7.22 -11.04
CA GLN A 81 16.70 6.23 -10.01
C GLN A 81 15.54 5.79 -9.12
N ILE A 82 14.40 6.49 -9.07
CA ILE A 82 13.31 6.12 -8.15
C ILE A 82 12.71 4.72 -8.41
N ARG A 83 12.86 4.21 -9.63
CA ARG A 83 12.42 2.85 -10.01
C ARG A 83 13.47 1.77 -9.74
N LYS A 84 14.75 2.15 -9.58
CA LYS A 84 15.89 1.23 -9.44
C LYS A 84 16.64 1.51 -8.14
N LEU A 85 15.91 1.54 -7.04
CA LEU A 85 16.50 1.76 -5.72
C LEU A 85 16.93 0.45 -5.10
N LYS A 86 18.15 0.43 -4.57
CA LYS A 86 18.67 -0.65 -3.72
C LYS A 86 18.00 -0.59 -2.35
N ARG A 87 18.01 -1.73 -1.64
CA ARG A 87 17.44 -1.83 -0.29
C ARG A 87 18.01 -0.79 0.68
N ASP A 88 19.30 -0.50 0.61
CA ASP A 88 19.93 0.51 1.48
C ASP A 88 19.49 1.94 1.15
N GLU A 89 19.26 2.25 -0.13
CA GLU A 89 18.72 3.54 -0.55
C GLU A 89 17.27 3.71 -0.07
N ILE A 90 16.47 2.64 -0.12
CA ILE A 90 15.09 2.63 0.38
C ILE A 90 15.06 2.88 1.90
N ARG A 91 15.96 2.25 2.66
CA ARG A 91 16.12 2.50 4.10
C ARG A 91 16.43 3.97 4.36
N GLY A 92 17.44 4.51 3.66
CA GLY A 92 17.84 5.91 3.78
C GLY A 92 16.71 6.88 3.46
N LEU A 93 15.93 6.62 2.40
CA LEU A 93 14.76 7.43 2.05
C LEU A 93 13.68 7.37 3.13
N CYS A 94 13.44 6.22 3.74
CA CYS A 94 12.51 6.11 4.87
C CYS A 94 12.97 6.90 6.10
N ASP A 95 14.28 6.96 6.36
CA ASP A 95 14.85 7.80 7.42
C ASP A 95 14.68 9.28 7.12
N GLU A 96 15.07 9.71 5.91
CA GLU A 96 15.03 11.10 5.47
C GLU A 96 13.59 11.67 5.45
N LEU A 97 12.65 10.90 4.91
CA LEU A 97 11.24 11.31 4.76
C LEU A 97 10.37 10.97 5.98
N ARG A 98 10.98 10.43 7.04
CA ARG A 98 10.31 9.94 8.26
C ARG A 98 9.15 8.99 7.94
N ALA A 99 9.36 8.10 6.99
CA ALA A 99 8.43 7.05 6.62
C ALA A 99 8.71 5.78 7.44
N GLY A 100 7.64 5.12 7.91
CA GLY A 100 7.75 3.82 8.56
C GLY A 100 7.68 2.66 7.56
N PHE A 101 7.20 2.96 6.36
CA PHE A 101 6.89 1.97 5.34
C PHE A 101 7.27 2.49 3.96
N ALA A 102 7.70 1.59 3.07
CA ALA A 102 7.82 1.87 1.65
C ALA A 102 7.22 0.74 0.81
N CYS A 103 6.60 1.08 -0.32
CA CYS A 103 6.16 0.11 -1.31
C CYS A 103 6.64 0.49 -2.71
N TYR A 104 7.09 -0.51 -3.45
CA TYR A 104 7.66 -0.40 -4.78
C TYR A 104 7.56 -1.75 -5.48
N GLY A 105 7.91 -1.86 -6.75
CA GLY A 105 7.81 -3.17 -7.40
C GLY A 105 8.19 -3.20 -8.85
N THR A 106 7.80 -4.29 -9.50
CA THR A 106 7.92 -4.46 -10.94
C THR A 106 6.57 -4.80 -11.53
N ILE A 107 6.35 -4.46 -12.80
CA ILE A 107 5.18 -4.84 -13.57
C ILE A 107 5.67 -5.49 -14.86
N ALA A 108 5.13 -6.66 -15.18
CA ALA A 108 5.40 -7.39 -16.42
C ALA A 108 4.13 -8.06 -16.94
N PRO A 109 3.98 -8.29 -18.25
CA PRO A 109 2.86 -9.07 -18.77
C PRO A 109 2.96 -10.52 -18.28
N GLU A 110 1.81 -11.13 -17.98
CA GLU A 110 1.75 -12.55 -17.57
C GLU A 110 2.19 -13.49 -18.70
N SER A 111 1.86 -13.12 -19.94
CA SER A 111 2.25 -13.82 -21.15
C SER A 111 2.49 -12.83 -22.29
N GLY A 112 3.33 -13.21 -23.27
CA GLY A 112 3.70 -12.34 -24.40
C GLY A 112 5.10 -11.72 -24.23
N ARG A 113 5.38 -10.66 -24.99
CA ARG A 113 6.70 -10.00 -24.96
C ARG A 113 6.81 -9.03 -23.79
N ALA A 114 8.00 -8.96 -23.20
CA ALA A 114 8.26 -8.14 -22.02
C ALA A 114 8.20 -6.62 -22.25
N ASP A 115 8.12 -6.16 -23.49
CA ASP A 115 8.03 -4.76 -23.92
C ASP A 115 6.62 -4.36 -24.38
N GLU A 116 5.63 -5.24 -24.26
CA GLU A 116 4.25 -4.91 -24.60
C GLU A 116 3.66 -3.86 -23.64
N GLU A 117 2.95 -2.90 -24.23
CA GLU A 117 2.15 -1.92 -23.49
C GLU A 117 0.96 -2.59 -22.78
N ILE A 118 0.40 -1.90 -21.79
CA ILE A 118 -0.78 -2.38 -21.07
C ILE A 118 -1.97 -2.42 -22.01
N THR A 119 -2.45 -3.63 -22.31
CA THR A 119 -3.49 -3.89 -23.30
C THR A 119 -4.71 -4.54 -22.65
N ALA A 120 -5.91 -4.05 -22.98
CA ALA A 120 -7.17 -4.57 -22.45
C ALA A 120 -7.31 -6.09 -22.64
N GLY A 121 -7.85 -6.76 -21.62
CA GLY A 121 -8.09 -8.20 -21.64
C GLY A 121 -6.85 -9.07 -21.39
N LYS A 122 -5.67 -8.47 -21.16
CA LYS A 122 -4.46 -9.19 -20.73
C LYS A 122 -4.26 -9.07 -19.22
N ASN A 123 -3.59 -10.07 -18.66
CA ASN A 123 -3.14 -10.06 -17.27
C ASN A 123 -1.70 -9.57 -17.18
N TYR A 124 -1.41 -8.90 -16.08
CA TYR A 124 -0.07 -8.46 -15.72
C TYR A 124 0.28 -9.02 -14.35
N ILE A 125 1.57 -9.24 -14.13
CA ILE A 125 2.13 -9.61 -12.84
C ILE A 125 2.76 -8.36 -12.25
N CYS A 126 2.28 -7.96 -11.07
CA CYS A 126 2.92 -6.97 -10.24
C CYS A 126 3.63 -7.67 -9.07
N THR A 127 4.96 -7.64 -9.06
CA THR A 127 5.74 -8.06 -7.89
C THR A 127 5.92 -6.85 -6.98
N LEU A 128 5.17 -6.80 -5.89
CA LEU A 128 5.20 -5.73 -4.90
C LEU A 128 6.20 -6.08 -3.80
N LEU A 129 7.14 -5.18 -3.57
CA LEU A 129 8.10 -5.20 -2.47
C LEU A 129 7.66 -4.16 -1.44
N PHE A 130 7.50 -4.63 -0.21
CA PHE A 130 7.05 -3.86 0.94
C PHE A 130 8.15 -3.82 2.00
N TYR A 131 8.67 -2.63 2.28
CA TYR A 131 9.65 -2.41 3.34
C TYR A 131 8.97 -1.92 4.62
N ARG A 132 9.35 -2.55 5.74
CA ARG A 132 8.90 -2.21 7.09
C ARG A 132 10.08 -1.79 7.94
N LYS A 133 10.07 -0.54 8.40
CA LYS A 133 11.16 0.03 9.20
C LYS A 133 11.26 -0.57 10.60
N ASP A 134 10.14 -0.79 11.27
CA ASP A 134 10.04 -1.38 12.62
C ASP A 134 10.76 -2.73 12.74
N ARG A 135 10.73 -3.51 11.66
CA ARG A 135 11.33 -4.86 11.57
C ARG A 135 12.61 -4.90 10.75
N ASN A 136 12.95 -3.79 10.09
CA ASN A 136 13.97 -3.73 9.05
C ASN A 136 13.83 -4.88 8.01
N ALA A 137 12.60 -5.18 7.62
CA ALA A 137 12.27 -6.35 6.80
C ALA A 137 11.68 -5.95 5.45
N PHE A 138 11.94 -6.77 4.43
CA PHE A 138 11.33 -6.67 3.11
C PHE A 138 10.43 -7.86 2.91
N GLU A 139 9.17 -7.60 2.61
CA GLU A 139 8.16 -8.59 2.27
C GLU A 139 7.87 -8.47 0.77
N GLU A 140 7.71 -9.61 0.10
CA GLU A 140 7.40 -9.66 -1.32
C GLU A 140 6.06 -10.35 -1.51
N CYS A 141 5.18 -9.76 -2.32
CA CYS A 141 3.94 -10.37 -2.73
C CYS A 141 3.71 -10.19 -4.22
N ARG A 142 2.99 -11.14 -4.82
CA ARG A 142 2.71 -11.18 -6.24
C ARG A 142 1.21 -10.95 -6.46
N LEU A 143 0.89 -9.93 -7.23
CA LEU A 143 -0.46 -9.53 -7.59
C LEU A 143 -0.66 -9.76 -9.08
N THR A 144 -1.86 -10.20 -9.48
CA THR A 144 -2.20 -10.41 -10.91
C THR A 144 -3.35 -9.50 -11.33
N PRO A 145 -3.11 -8.19 -11.54
CA PRO A 145 -4.14 -7.30 -12.09
C PRO A 145 -4.48 -7.66 -13.54
N ALA A 146 -5.78 -7.67 -13.84
CA ALA A 146 -6.27 -7.67 -15.21
C ALA A 146 -6.28 -6.24 -15.77
N ALA A 147 -5.84 -6.06 -17.01
CA ALA A 147 -5.99 -4.80 -17.72
C ALA A 147 -7.45 -4.60 -18.15
N GLY A 148 -8.06 -3.55 -17.60
CA GLY A 148 -9.38 -3.09 -18.02
C GLY A 148 -9.36 -2.44 -19.40
N GLU A 149 -10.48 -1.84 -19.78
CA GLU A 149 -10.66 -1.13 -21.06
C GLU A 149 -9.79 0.12 -21.17
N SER A 150 -9.27 0.63 -20.06
CA SER A 150 -8.38 1.77 -20.01
C SER A 150 -7.26 1.61 -18.98
N LEU A 151 -6.19 2.37 -19.21
CA LEU A 151 -5.06 2.44 -18.29
C LEU A 151 -5.46 2.94 -16.89
N TYR A 152 -6.46 3.81 -16.81
CA TYR A 152 -7.03 4.26 -15.54
C TYR A 152 -7.69 3.12 -14.75
N GLN A 153 -8.48 2.27 -15.42
CA GLN A 153 -9.07 1.09 -14.77
C GLN A 153 -7.99 0.12 -14.28
N PHE A 154 -6.90 -0.05 -15.04
CA PHE A 154 -5.75 -0.83 -14.59
C PHE A 154 -5.13 -0.24 -13.32
N TYR A 155 -4.92 1.08 -13.24
CA TYR A 155 -4.39 1.74 -12.05
C TYR A 155 -5.31 1.66 -10.83
N ASP A 156 -6.63 1.84 -11.02
CA ASP A 156 -7.59 1.71 -9.93
C ASP A 156 -7.63 0.28 -9.37
N SER A 157 -7.63 -0.73 -10.25
CA SER A 157 -7.59 -2.13 -9.86
C SER A 157 -6.30 -2.47 -9.12
N LEU A 158 -5.14 -2.13 -9.70
CA LEU A 158 -3.85 -2.42 -9.09
C LEU A 158 -3.67 -1.71 -7.75
N SER A 159 -4.04 -0.43 -7.65
CA SER A 159 -3.97 0.32 -6.38
C SER A 159 -4.84 -0.29 -5.28
N ARG A 160 -6.02 -0.82 -5.62
CA ARG A 160 -6.87 -1.57 -4.68
C ARG A 160 -6.15 -2.80 -4.17
N MET A 161 -5.66 -3.63 -5.08
CA MET A 161 -4.96 -4.87 -4.73
C MET A 161 -3.72 -4.62 -3.86
N ILE A 162 -2.93 -3.59 -4.19
CA ILE A 162 -1.75 -3.21 -3.41
C ILE A 162 -2.13 -2.81 -1.98
N VAL A 163 -3.11 -1.92 -1.83
CA VAL A 163 -3.49 -1.41 -0.50
C VAL A 163 -4.14 -2.51 0.34
N ASP A 164 -5.00 -3.33 -0.27
CA ASP A 164 -5.62 -4.48 0.40
C ASP A 164 -4.57 -5.48 0.89
N GLU A 165 -3.56 -5.78 0.07
CA GLU A 165 -2.50 -6.72 0.43
C GLU A 165 -1.61 -6.16 1.54
N ILE A 166 -1.22 -4.89 1.43
CA ILE A 166 -0.44 -4.22 2.49
C ILE A 166 -1.23 -4.16 3.80
N ASP A 167 -2.54 -3.92 3.76
CA ASP A 167 -3.36 -3.91 4.97
C ASP A 167 -3.36 -5.30 5.65
N LYS A 168 -3.41 -6.39 4.88
CA LYS A 168 -3.27 -7.75 5.42
C LYS A 168 -1.89 -7.96 6.05
N LEU A 169 -0.81 -7.56 5.39
CA LEU A 169 0.56 -7.70 5.91
C LEU A 169 0.75 -6.93 7.24
N LEU A 170 0.02 -5.83 7.42
CA LEU A 170 0.02 -5.07 8.67
C LEU A 170 -0.84 -5.72 9.76
N GLN A 171 -1.93 -6.40 9.40
CA GLN A 171 -2.85 -7.06 10.34
C GLN A 171 -2.35 -8.43 10.84
N ILE A 172 -1.53 -9.14 10.06
CA ILE A 172 -0.98 -10.47 10.43
C ILE A 172 0.01 -10.36 11.61
N VAL A 173 0.32 -9.14 12.06
CA VAL A 173 1.33 -8.89 13.07
C VAL A 173 0.69 -8.38 14.36
N PRO A 174 0.81 -9.11 15.49
CA PRO A 174 0.45 -8.54 16.79
C PRO A 174 1.33 -7.33 17.04
N ARG A 175 0.69 -6.22 17.41
CA ARG A 175 1.41 -5.06 17.93
C ARG A 175 2.12 -5.51 19.20
N PRO A 176 3.42 -5.22 19.39
CA PRO A 176 3.95 -5.22 20.74
C PRO A 176 3.17 -4.12 21.47
N ASP A 177 2.22 -4.54 22.30
CA ASP A 177 1.52 -3.65 23.20
C ASP A 177 2.55 -2.82 23.95
N PHE A 178 2.25 -1.53 24.09
CA PHE A 178 2.99 -0.61 24.93
C PHE A 178 3.24 -1.27 26.30
N GLN A 179 4.51 -1.58 26.59
CA GLN A 179 5.02 -1.73 27.96
C GLN A 179 5.64 -0.42 28.39
#